data_AF-A0AAE3NYM0-F1
#
_entry.id   AF-A0AAE3NYM0-F1
#
_cell.length_a   1.000
_cell.length_b   1.000
_cell.length_c   1.000
_cell.angle_alpha   90.00
_cell.angle_beta   90.00
_cell.angle_gamma   90.00
#
_symmetry.space_group_name_H-M   'P 1'
#
loop_
_entity.id
_entity.type
_entity.pdbx_description
1 polymer ?
#
loop_
_entity_poly.entity_id
_entity_poly.type
_entity_poly.pdbx_seq_one_letter_code
_entity_poly.pdbx_strand_id
1 'polypeptide(L)'
;MAHPTDGHLMLRAVERLGALARAHGVTLRQSFARVARRARREASRLLYSRGHKQGQRHLRKLRTYLGRLIRDIGRKIAGDPALEAAFATPLERAQRIHDQQPGDAEKLYAFHAPEVECMG
;
A
#
# COMPACT_ATOMS: atom_id res chain seq x y z
N MET A 1 13.09 20.19 0.54
CA MET A 1 12.56 19.23 1.54
C MET A 1 12.32 17.90 0.84
N ALA A 2 12.97 16.82 1.28
CA ALA A 2 12.77 15.51 0.68
C ALA A 2 11.33 15.05 0.95
N HIS A 3 10.49 15.04 -0.08
CA HIS A 3 9.13 14.51 0.04
C HIS A 3 9.24 13.07 0.54
N PRO A 4 8.53 12.70 1.63
CA PRO A 4 8.59 11.36 2.16
C PRO A 4 8.19 10.41 1.04
N THR A 5 9.09 9.51 0.64
CA THR A 5 8.69 8.46 -0.28
C THR A 5 7.70 7.59 0.49
N ASP A 6 6.50 7.39 -0.06
CA ASP A 6 5.33 6.75 0.58
C ASP A 6 5.53 5.30 1.06
N GLY A 7 6.77 4.82 1.18
CA GLY A 7 7.08 3.49 1.69
C GLY A 7 6.51 3.20 3.08
N HIS A 8 6.21 4.21 3.90
CA HIS A 8 5.45 3.97 5.14
C HIS A 8 4.00 3.59 4.82
N LEU A 9 3.31 4.41 4.03
CA LEU A 9 1.92 4.20 3.63
C LEU A 9 1.75 2.92 2.83
N MET A 10 2.68 2.60 1.94
CA MET A 10 2.66 1.36 1.18
C MET A 10 2.83 0.13 2.09
N LEU A 11 3.69 0.20 3.12
CA LEU A 11 3.79 -0.87 4.11
C LEU A 11 2.48 -1.02 4.89
N ARG A 12 1.88 0.10 5.34
CA ARG A 12 0.60 0.09 6.04
C ARG A 12 -0.53 -0.49 5.20
N ALA A 13 -0.59 -0.14 3.92
CA ALA A 13 -1.55 -0.71 2.98
C ALA A 13 -1.38 -2.23 2.85
N VAL A 14 -0.14 -2.73 2.71
CA VAL A 14 0.12 -4.18 2.67
C VAL A 14 -0.33 -4.87 3.96
N GLU A 15 -0.01 -4.30 5.12
CA GLU A 15 -0.40 -4.89 6.41
C GLU A 15 -1.93 -4.90 6.60
N ARG A 16 -2.60 -3.81 6.23
CA ARG A 16 -4.05 -3.66 6.41
C ARG A 16 -4.84 -4.55 5.47
N LEU A 17 -4.49 -4.57 4.19
CA LEU A 17 -5.11 -5.48 3.21
C LEU A 17 -4.87 -6.94 3.59
N GLY A 18 -3.68 -7.29 4.09
CA GLY A 18 -3.39 -8.64 4.57
C GLY A 18 -4.21 -9.03 5.81
N ALA A 19 -4.41 -8.11 6.74
CA ALA A 19 -5.25 -8.34 7.92
C ALA A 19 -6.73 -8.48 7.55
N LEU A 20 -7.23 -7.62 6.64
CA LEU A 20 -8.61 -7.67 6.17
C LEU A 20 -8.91 -8.95 5.40
N ALA A 21 -8.00 -9.37 4.51
CA ALA A 21 -8.08 -10.66 3.83
C ALA A 21 -8.22 -11.83 4.82
N ARG A 22 -7.46 -11.83 5.91
CA ARG A 22 -7.58 -12.85 6.96
C ARG A 22 -8.93 -12.78 7.68
N ALA A 23 -9.40 -11.58 8.01
CA ALA A 23 -10.67 -11.40 8.72
C ALA A 23 -11.88 -11.89 7.91
N HIS A 24 -11.83 -11.76 6.58
CA HIS A 24 -12.89 -12.20 5.67
C HIS A 24 -12.63 -13.57 5.02
N GLY A 25 -11.64 -14.34 5.48
CA GLY A 25 -11.34 -15.68 4.94
C GLY A 25 -10.79 -15.69 3.51
N VAL A 26 -10.37 -14.55 2.97
CA VAL A 26 -9.79 -14.44 1.63
C VAL A 26 -8.36 -14.98 1.64
N THR A 27 -8.17 -16.19 1.11
CA THR A 27 -6.85 -16.81 1.01
C THR A 27 -5.99 -16.08 -0.02
N LEU A 28 -4.96 -15.34 0.41
CA LEU A 28 -4.03 -14.64 -0.48
C LEU A 28 -3.04 -15.59 -1.15
N ARG A 29 -2.67 -15.31 -2.41
CA ARG A 29 -1.70 -16.14 -3.17
C ARG A 29 -0.32 -16.10 -2.51
N GLN A 30 0.03 -14.96 -1.93
CA GLN A 30 1.28 -14.77 -1.22
C GLN A 30 1.11 -13.69 -0.15
N SER A 31 1.63 -13.95 1.05
CA SER A 31 1.76 -12.91 2.06
C SER A 31 3.00 -12.05 1.77
N PHE A 32 2.79 -10.76 1.51
CA PHE A 32 3.88 -9.80 1.30
C PHE A 32 4.36 -9.13 2.59
N ALA A 33 3.74 -9.38 3.76
CA ALA A 33 4.02 -8.65 5.00
C ALA A 33 5.51 -8.65 5.39
N ARG A 34 6.15 -9.83 5.41
CA ARG A 34 7.57 -9.96 5.79
C ARG A 34 8.51 -9.25 4.81
N VAL A 35 8.28 -9.43 3.50
CA VAL A 35 9.14 -8.86 2.46
C VAL A 35 8.91 -7.35 2.30
N ALA A 36 7.69 -6.87 2.52
CA ALA A 36 7.36 -5.45 2.55
C ALA A 36 8.04 -4.74 3.73
N ARG A 37 7.98 -5.31 4.95
CA ARG A 37 8.70 -4.78 6.12
C ARG A 37 10.20 -4.67 5.87
N ARG A 38 10.81 -5.72 5.32
CA ARG A 38 12.24 -5.72 4.97
C ARG A 38 12.56 -4.64 3.93
N ALA A 39 11.77 -4.55 2.86
CA ALA A 39 11.97 -3.55 1.82
C ALA A 39 11.88 -2.12 2.39
N ARG A 40 10.89 -1.84 3.25
CA ARG A 40 10.78 -0.53 3.90
C ARG A 40 11.97 -0.22 4.80
N ARG A 41 12.45 -1.18 5.61
CA ARG A 41 13.62 -0.98 6.47
C ARG A 41 14.87 -0.66 5.65
N GLU A 42 15.16 -1.44 4.61
CA GLU A 42 16.33 -1.18 3.75
C GLU A 42 16.22 0.13 3.00
N ALA A 43 15.03 0.47 2.49
CA ALA A 43 14.78 1.76 1.87
C ALA A 43 15.14 2.91 2.83
N SER A 44 14.61 2.90 4.05
CA SER A 44 14.87 3.97 5.03
C SER A 44 16.34 4.12 5.39
N ARG A 45 17.05 3.00 5.55
CA ARG A 45 18.49 3.02 5.83
C ARG A 45 19.28 3.62 4.67
N LEU A 46 18.92 3.26 3.44
CA LEU A 46 19.75 3.56 2.27
C LEU A 46 19.45 4.92 1.64
N LEU A 47 18.22 5.44 1.77
CA LEU A 47 17.80 6.71 1.15
C LEU A 47 18.60 7.93 1.60
N TYR A 48 19.08 7.92 2.85
CA TYR A 48 19.88 8.99 3.46
C TYR A 48 21.39 8.70 3.45
N SER A 49 21.81 7.68 2.71
CA SER A 49 23.21 7.28 2.60
C SER A 49 23.69 7.37 1.14
N ARG A 50 24.96 7.04 0.90
CA ARG A 50 25.50 6.85 -0.46
C ARG A 50 24.75 5.77 -1.28
N GLY A 51 23.94 4.95 -0.63
CA GLY A 51 23.08 3.92 -1.22
C GLY A 51 21.72 4.40 -1.76
N HIS A 52 21.50 5.69 -2.00
CA HIS A 52 20.19 6.24 -2.40
C HIS A 52 19.53 5.46 -3.56
N LYS A 53 20.29 5.16 -4.64
CA LYS A 53 19.78 4.37 -5.79
C LYS A 53 19.29 2.98 -5.37
N GLN A 54 19.97 2.34 -4.43
CA GLN A 54 19.56 1.05 -3.87
C GLN A 54 18.31 1.20 -2.98
N GLY A 55 18.23 2.26 -2.18
CA GLY A 55 17.02 2.59 -1.41
C GLY A 55 15.78 2.74 -2.30
N GLN A 56 15.92 3.45 -3.42
CA GLN A 56 14.86 3.59 -4.42
C GLN A 56 14.45 2.24 -5.04
N ARG A 57 15.38 1.30 -5.25
CA ARG A 57 15.04 -0.06 -5.71
C ARG A 57 14.19 -0.82 -4.69
N HIS A 58 14.45 -0.66 -3.39
CA HIS A 58 13.63 -1.28 -2.34
C HIS A 58 12.21 -0.69 -2.30
N LEU A 59 12.05 0.62 -2.53
CA LEU A 59 10.74 1.25 -2.64
C LEU A 59 9.96 0.77 -3.87
N ARG A 60 10.63 0.63 -5.02
CA ARG A 60 10.01 0.03 -6.22
C ARG A 60 9.51 -1.39 -5.94
N LYS A 61 10.31 -2.22 -5.26
CA LYS A 61 9.88 -3.57 -4.83
C LYS A 61 8.65 -3.51 -3.93
N LEU A 62 8.63 -2.60 -2.95
CA LEU A 62 7.48 -2.40 -2.08
C LEU A 62 6.22 -2.01 -2.87
N ARG A 63 6.36 -1.17 -3.91
CA ARG A 63 5.25 -0.77 -4.81
C ARG A 63 4.72 -1.97 -5.58
N THR A 64 5.62 -2.78 -6.12
CA THR A 64 5.26 -4.02 -6.81
C THR A 64 4.50 -4.97 -5.89
N TYR A 65 4.91 -5.12 -4.62
CA TYR A 65 4.20 -5.98 -3.67
C TYR A 65 2.78 -5.48 -3.39
N LEU A 66 2.62 -4.17 -3.16
CA LEU A 66 1.31 -3.56 -2.96
C LEU A 66 0.40 -3.76 -4.17
N GLY A 67 0.88 -3.44 -5.38
CA GLY A 67 0.08 -3.62 -6.60
C GLY A 67 -0.29 -5.08 -6.85
N ARG A 68 0.61 -6.03 -6.55
CA ARG A 68 0.29 -7.48 -6.63
C ARG A 68 -0.81 -7.88 -5.66
N LEU A 69 -0.78 -7.35 -4.44
CA LEU A 69 -1.79 -7.62 -3.42
C LEU A 69 -3.16 -7.06 -3.82
N ILE A 70 -3.22 -5.81 -4.29
CA ILE A 70 -4.45 -5.17 -4.78
C ILE A 70 -5.11 -6.04 -5.87
N ARG A 71 -4.34 -6.45 -6.89
CA ARG A 71 -4.85 -7.30 -7.99
C ARG A 71 -5.23 -8.71 -7.55
N ASP A 72 -4.57 -9.27 -6.54
CA ASP A 72 -4.93 -10.60 -6.02
C ASP A 72 -6.25 -10.56 -5.25
N ILE A 73 -6.42 -9.56 -4.38
CA ILE A 73 -7.65 -9.35 -3.62
C ILE A 73 -8.80 -9.04 -4.57
N GLY A 74 -8.63 -8.06 -5.46
CA GLY A 74 -9.68 -7.68 -6.42
C GLY A 74 -10.21 -8.85 -7.25
N ARG A 75 -9.33 -9.77 -7.67
CA ARG A 75 -9.75 -10.98 -8.39
C ARG A 75 -10.48 -12.01 -7.53
N LYS A 76 -10.24 -12.03 -6.21
CA LYS A 76 -10.82 -13.02 -5.30
C LYS A 76 -12.15 -12.62 -4.70
N ILE A 77 -12.38 -11.32 -4.60
CA ILE A 77 -13.66 -10.77 -4.12
C ILE A 77 -14.66 -10.55 -5.25
N ALA A 78 -14.20 -10.55 -6.51
CA ALA A 78 -15.05 -10.31 -7.67
C ALA A 78 -16.24 -11.27 -7.72
N GLY A 79 -17.45 -10.72 -7.78
CA GLY A 79 -18.70 -11.49 -7.79
C GLY A 79 -19.27 -11.82 -6.42
N ASP A 80 -18.62 -11.38 -5.33
CA ASP A 80 -19.18 -11.43 -3.97
C ASP A 80 -19.45 -9.99 -3.48
N PRO A 81 -20.71 -9.53 -3.52
CA PRO A 81 -21.06 -8.15 -3.14
C PRO A 81 -20.68 -7.78 -1.70
N ALA A 82 -20.70 -8.75 -0.77
CA ALA A 82 -20.37 -8.49 0.62
C ALA A 82 -18.86 -8.27 0.79
N LEU A 83 -18.05 -9.06 0.09
CA LEU A 83 -16.60 -8.85 0.05
C LEU A 83 -16.24 -7.58 -0.74
N GLU A 84 -16.87 -7.33 -1.88
CA GLU A 84 -16.64 -6.10 -2.65
C GLU A 84 -16.89 -4.85 -1.79
N ALA A 85 -18.01 -4.82 -1.06
CA ALA A 85 -18.30 -3.73 -0.13
C ALA A 85 -17.28 -3.62 1.01
N ALA A 86 -16.89 -4.75 1.63
CA ALA A 86 -15.92 -4.75 2.73
C ALA A 86 -14.51 -4.27 2.32
N PHE A 87 -14.14 -4.48 1.05
CA PHE A 87 -12.82 -4.14 0.52
C PHE A 87 -12.78 -2.84 -0.28
N ALA A 88 -13.92 -2.22 -0.61
CA ALA A 88 -14.01 -1.02 -1.44
C ALA A 88 -13.07 0.12 -0.98
N THR A 89 -13.31 0.69 0.21
CA THR A 89 -12.49 1.80 0.74
C THR A 89 -11.03 1.40 0.96
N PRO A 90 -10.69 0.24 1.56
CA PRO A 90 -9.29 -0.18 1.70
C PRO A 90 -8.55 -0.36 0.38
N LEU A 91 -9.20 -0.90 -0.66
CA LEU A 91 -8.60 -1.08 -1.98
C LEU A 91 -8.43 0.25 -2.71
N GLU A 92 -9.42 1.14 -2.64
CA GLU A 92 -9.33 2.48 -3.20
C GLU A 92 -8.14 3.24 -2.63
N ARG A 93 -8.03 3.31 -1.29
CA ARG A 93 -6.89 3.98 -0.63
C ARG A 93 -5.55 3.34 -0.98
N ALA A 94 -5.50 2.01 -1.04
CA ALA A 94 -4.29 1.30 -1.44
C ALA A 94 -3.90 1.59 -2.89
N GLN A 95 -4.88 1.74 -3.79
CA GLN A 95 -4.67 2.11 -5.18
C GLN A 95 -4.16 3.55 -5.30
N ARG A 96 -4.76 4.50 -4.58
CA ARG A 96 -4.27 5.89 -4.51
C ARG A 96 -2.81 5.95 -4.02
N ILE A 97 -2.47 5.22 -2.96
CA ILE A 97 -1.08 5.12 -2.46
C ILE A 97 -0.14 4.46 -3.47
N HIS A 98 -0.61 3.48 -4.24
CA HIS A 98 0.18 2.83 -5.27
C HIS A 98 0.50 3.79 -6.44
N ASP A 99 -0.48 4.62 -6.82
CA ASP A 99 -0.40 5.50 -7.98
C ASP A 99 0.23 6.86 -7.68
N GLN A 100 0.26 7.27 -6.40
CA GLN A 100 0.86 8.52 -5.94
C GLN A 100 2.26 8.77 -6.54
N GLN A 101 2.40 9.96 -7.11
CA GLN A 101 3.62 10.50 -7.71
C GLN A 101 4.14 11.73 -6.95
N PRO A 102 5.45 12.04 -7.07
CA PRO A 102 6.01 13.28 -6.55
C PRO A 102 5.39 14.50 -7.27
N GLY A 103 4.46 15.18 -6.62
CA GLY A 103 3.84 16.42 -7.13
C GLY A 103 2.32 16.45 -7.00
N ASP A 104 1.70 15.31 -6.68
CA ASP A 104 0.25 15.24 -6.52
C ASP A 104 -0.24 16.17 -5.39
N ALA A 105 -1.28 16.95 -5.69
CA ALA A 105 -1.90 17.87 -4.74
C ALA A 105 -2.71 17.14 -3.65
N GLU A 106 -3.27 15.98 -3.97
CA GLU A 106 -4.18 15.23 -3.11
C GLU A 106 -3.51 13.96 -2.53
N LYS A 107 -2.43 14.19 -1.78
CA LYS A 107 -1.71 13.09 -1.13
C LYS A 107 -2.43 12.63 0.14
N LEU A 108 -2.71 11.34 0.21
CA LEU A 108 -3.07 10.67 1.45
C LEU A 108 -1.85 10.70 2.39
N TYR A 109 -1.98 11.36 3.53
CA TYR A 109 -0.93 11.41 4.56
C TYR A 109 -1.07 10.31 5.62
N ALA A 110 -2.23 9.65 5.70
CA ALA A 110 -2.47 8.52 6.60
C ALA A 110 -3.45 7.51 6.00
N PHE A 111 -3.11 6.21 6.06
CA PHE A 111 -4.00 5.13 5.58
C PHE A 111 -5.32 5.07 6.37
N HIS A 112 -5.30 5.47 7.65
CA HIS A 112 -6.42 5.39 8.58
C HIS A 112 -7.17 6.71 8.79
N ALA A 113 -6.82 7.79 8.10
CA ALA A 113 -7.57 9.02 8.27
C ALA A 113 -9.07 8.74 7.98
N PRO A 114 -10.00 9.03 8.91
CA PRO A 114 -11.37 9.24 8.49
C PRO A 114 -11.32 10.37 7.47
N GLU A 115 -11.95 10.18 6.33
CA GLU A 115 -12.01 11.22 5.29
C GLU A 115 -12.92 12.28 5.88
N VAL A 116 -12.33 13.24 6.59
CA VAL A 116 -13.06 14.44 6.98
C VAL A 116 -13.14 15.26 5.70
N GLU A 117 -14.38 15.53 5.31
CA GLU A 117 -14.83 16.42 4.23
C GLU A 117 -14.94 15.82 2.82
N CYS A 118 -16.16 15.36 2.53
CA CYS A 118 -16.94 15.93 1.44
C CYS A 118 -16.54 17.37 1.10
N MET A 119 -16.07 17.60 -0.12
CA MET A 119 -16.26 18.85 -0.86
C MET A 119 -16.60 18.36 -2.28
N GLY A 120 -17.82 18.52 -2.79
CA GLY A 120 -18.49 19.80 -2.99
C GLY A 120 -18.29 20.20 -4.45
#